data_AF-A0A4R3HYM1-F1
#
_entry.id   AF-A0A4R3HYM1-F1
#
_cell.length_a   1.000
_cell.length_b   1.000
_cell.length_c   1.000
_cell.angle_alpha   90.00
_cell.angle_beta   90.00
_cell.angle_gamma   90.00
#
_symmetry.space_group_name_H-M   'P 1'
#
loop_
_entity.id
_entity.type
_entity.pdbx_description
1 polymer ?
#
loop_
_entity_poly.entity_id
_entity_poly.type
_entity_poly.pdbx_seq_one_letter_code
_entity_poly.pdbx_strand_id
1 'polypeptide(L)'
;MDNQHRKIAGYRELSQEDIDLMNEIKEHGEKTRLLVDKVKMVESARPAVMGDREEFDTALESGRWIGIAKTHLQQGFMALTRAVAKPKGF
;
A
#
# COMPACT_ATOMS: atom_id res chain seq x y z
N MET A 1 -18.14 -20.38 15.54
CA MET A 1 -16.67 -20.30 15.62
C MET A 1 -16.38 -19.19 16.63
N ASP A 2 -16.05 -19.55 17.87
CA ASP A 2 -15.80 -18.56 18.93
C ASP A 2 -14.70 -17.61 18.51
N ASN A 3 -15.02 -16.32 18.47
CA ASN A 3 -14.10 -15.26 18.14
C ASN A 3 -12.95 -15.26 19.15
N GLN A 4 -11.85 -15.89 18.76
CA GLN A 4 -10.60 -15.98 19.48
C GLN A 4 -9.89 -14.60 19.49
N HIS A 5 -10.55 -13.58 20.04
CA HIS A 5 -9.93 -12.29 20.37
C HIS A 5 -9.06 -12.48 21.61
N ARG A 6 -8.00 -13.28 21.47
CA ARG A 6 -6.94 -13.36 22.47
C ARG A 6 -6.28 -11.98 22.54
N LYS A 7 -6.43 -11.33 23.68
CA LYS A 7 -5.76 -10.08 24.04
C LYS A 7 -4.28 -10.17 23.66
N ILE A 8 -3.88 -9.43 22.64
CA ILE A 8 -2.47 -9.11 22.44
C ILE A 8 -2.20 -7.94 23.39
N ALA A 9 -1.32 -8.14 24.37
CA ALA A 9 -0.97 -7.13 25.36
C ALA A 9 -0.57 -5.81 24.65
N GLY A 10 -1.14 -4.67 25.05
CA GLY A 10 -0.87 -3.34 24.48
C GLY A 10 -1.94 -2.80 23.50
N TYR A 11 -2.86 -3.65 23.03
CA TYR A 11 -3.96 -3.22 22.15
C TYR A 11 -5.30 -3.15 22.89
N ARG A 12 -6.21 -2.29 22.40
CA ARG A 12 -7.61 -2.34 22.81
C ARG A 12 -8.27 -3.62 22.29
N GLU A 13 -9.40 -4.01 22.89
CA GLU A 13 -10.26 -5.02 22.29
C GLU A 13 -10.86 -4.45 20.99
N LEU A 14 -10.73 -5.21 19.91
CA LEU A 14 -11.30 -4.89 18.61
C LEU A 14 -12.72 -5.48 18.56
N SER A 15 -13.68 -4.66 18.13
CA SER A 15 -15.00 -5.16 17.79
C SER A 15 -14.96 -5.94 16.48
N GLN A 16 -16.04 -6.65 16.16
CA GLN A 16 -16.17 -7.27 14.85
C GLN A 16 -16.11 -6.23 13.72
N GLU A 17 -16.75 -5.08 13.91
CA GLU A 17 -16.72 -3.95 12.96
C GLU A 17 -15.29 -3.45 12.71
N ASP A 18 -14.45 -3.37 13.75
CA ASP A 18 -13.04 -3.00 13.59
C ASP A 18 -12.28 -4.03 12.74
N ILE A 19 -12.55 -5.31 12.94
CA ILE A 19 -11.89 -6.40 12.21
C ILE A 19 -12.32 -6.41 10.75
N ASP A 20 -13.59 -6.20 10.50
CA ASP A 20 -14.15 -6.12 9.16
C ASP A 20 -13.51 -4.94 8.40
N LEU A 21 -13.44 -3.77 9.03
CA LEU A 21 -12.74 -2.59 8.47
C LEU A 21 -11.25 -2.87 8.21
N MET A 22 -10.54 -3.53 9.14
CA MET A 22 -9.13 -3.88 8.91
C MET A 22 -8.96 -4.87 7.75
N ASN A 23 -9.89 -5.79 7.54
CA ASN A 23 -9.85 -6.72 6.42
C ASN A 23 -10.14 -6.00 5.08
N GLU A 24 -11.11 -5.08 5.07
CA GLU A 24 -11.39 -4.23 3.92
C GLU A 24 -10.17 -3.38 3.54
N ILE A 25 -9.51 -2.74 4.52
CA ILE A 25 -8.26 -1.99 4.31
C ILE A 25 -7.18 -2.87 3.67
N LYS A 26 -7.02 -4.11 4.14
CA LYS A 26 -6.05 -5.07 3.56
C LYS A 26 -6.39 -5.43 2.12
N GLU A 27 -7.67 -5.70 1.84
CA GLU A 27 -8.13 -6.02 0.49
C GLU A 27 -7.86 -4.86 -0.48
N HIS A 28 -8.17 -3.63 -0.07
CA HIS A 28 -7.85 -2.43 -0.85
C HIS A 28 -6.32 -2.23 -1.00
N GLY A 29 -5.54 -2.55 0.02
CA GLY A 29 -4.08 -2.56 -0.03
C GLY A 29 -3.53 -3.48 -1.12
N GLU A 30 -4.04 -4.71 -1.21
CA GLU A 30 -3.64 -5.67 -2.24
C GLU A 30 -4.08 -5.22 -3.64
N LYS A 31 -5.31 -4.72 -3.80
CA LYS A 31 -5.77 -4.15 -5.08
C LYS A 31 -4.86 -3.00 -5.54
N THR A 32 -4.46 -2.15 -4.60
CA THR A 32 -3.59 -1.00 -4.89
C THR A 32 -2.17 -1.46 -5.24
N ARG A 33 -1.63 -2.47 -4.54
CA ARG A 33 -0.34 -3.08 -4.87
C ARG A 33 -0.34 -3.61 -6.30
N LEU A 34 -1.37 -4.36 -6.68
CA LEU A 34 -1.51 -4.88 -8.04
C LEU A 34 -1.57 -3.76 -9.09
N LEU A 35 -2.23 -2.64 -8.78
CA LEU A 35 -2.25 -1.47 -9.67
C LEU A 35 -0.85 -0.86 -9.83
N VAL A 36 -0.11 -0.67 -8.73
CA VAL A 36 1.27 -0.16 -8.77
C VAL A 36 2.18 -1.09 -9.58
N ASP A 37 2.06 -2.41 -9.38
CA ASP A 37 2.82 -3.40 -10.14
C ASP A 37 2.47 -3.35 -11.63
N LYS A 38 1.19 -3.19 -11.98
CA LYS A 38 0.73 -3.03 -13.36
C LYS A 38 1.31 -1.78 -14.02
N VAL A 39 1.29 -0.62 -13.33
CA VAL A 39 1.88 0.63 -13.85
C VAL A 39 3.37 0.41 -14.09
N LYS A 40 4.09 -0.20 -13.14
CA LYS A 40 5.51 -0.50 -13.30
C LYS A 40 5.78 -1.39 -14.51
N MET A 41 4.99 -2.45 -14.71
CA MET A 41 5.15 -3.36 -15.85
C MET A 41 4.92 -2.65 -17.18
N VAL A 42 3.86 -1.84 -17.28
CA VAL A 42 3.54 -1.09 -18.51
C VAL A 42 4.65 -0.11 -18.85
N GLU A 43 5.11 0.68 -17.87
CA GLU A 43 6.16 1.67 -18.08
C GLU A 43 7.51 1.02 -18.41
N SER A 44 7.86 -0.10 -17.76
CA SER A 44 9.10 -0.82 -18.06
C SER A 44 9.09 -1.53 -19.42
N ALA A 45 7.92 -1.80 -19.97
CA ALA A 45 7.76 -2.45 -21.27
C ALA A 45 7.78 -1.44 -22.44
N ARG A 46 7.74 -0.13 -22.16
CA ARG A 46 7.85 0.88 -23.22
C ARG A 46 9.27 0.82 -23.82
N PRO A 47 9.39 0.77 -25.15
CA PRO A 47 10.69 0.75 -25.79
C PRO A 47 11.40 2.08 -25.53
N ALA A 48 12.61 2.04 -25.01
CA ALA A 48 13.45 3.23 -24.96
C ALA A 48 13.90 3.57 -26.38
N VAL A 49 13.61 4.78 -26.86
CA VAL A 49 14.18 5.26 -28.11
C VAL A 49 15.66 5.56 -27.89
N MET A 50 16.50 4.76 -28.55
CA MET A 50 17.94 4.89 -28.45
C MET A 50 18.39 6.22 -29.08
N GLY A 51 19.01 7.08 -28.28
CA GLY A 51 19.50 8.39 -28.71
C GLY A 51 18.60 9.57 -28.36
N ASP A 52 17.41 9.33 -27.80
CA ASP A 52 16.54 10.37 -27.28
C ASP A 52 16.78 10.58 -25.77
N ARG A 53 17.41 11.71 -25.42
CA ARG A 53 17.69 12.06 -24.02
C ARG A 53 16.42 12.41 -23.26
N GLU A 54 15.46 13.07 -23.90
CA GLU A 54 14.24 13.52 -23.23
C GLU A 54 13.35 12.33 -22.85
N GLU A 55 13.27 11.33 -23.73
CA GLU A 55 12.54 10.10 -23.46
C GLU A 55 13.22 9.26 -22.36
N PHE A 56 14.55 9.20 -22.35
CA PHE A 56 15.31 8.55 -21.28
C PHE A 56 15.06 9.22 -19.91
N ASP A 57 15.13 10.55 -19.85
CA ASP A 57 14.88 11.31 -18.62
C ASP A 57 13.44 11.13 -18.14
N THR A 58 12.48 11.11 -19.06
CA THR A 58 11.06 10.85 -18.78
C THR A 58 10.85 9.44 -18.19
N ALA A 59 11.50 8.42 -18.74
CA ALA A 59 11.42 7.06 -18.21
C ALA A 59 12.01 6.95 -16.79
N LEU A 60 13.13 7.64 -16.54
CA LEU A 60 13.74 7.70 -15.20
C LEU A 60 12.83 8.40 -14.19
N GLU A 61 12.22 9.51 -14.60
CA GLU A 61 11.25 10.24 -13.78
C GLU A 61 10.00 9.40 -13.48
N SER A 62 9.45 8.68 -14.46
CA SER A 62 8.32 7.75 -14.29
C SER A 62 8.63 6.71 -13.20
N GLY A 63 9.80 6.07 -13.27
CA GLY A 63 10.26 5.12 -12.26
C GLY A 63 10.34 5.71 -10.85
N ARG A 64 10.83 6.95 -10.74
CA ARG A 64 10.89 7.68 -9.45
C ARG A 64 9.49 7.91 -8.87
N TRP A 65 8.55 8.37 -9.68
CA TRP A 65 7.17 8.62 -9.24
C TRP A 65 6.43 7.34 -8.84
N ILE A 66 6.67 6.22 -9.52
CA ILE A 66 6.13 4.90 -9.11
C ILE A 66 6.64 4.53 -7.71
N GLY A 67 7.93 4.73 -7.43
CA GLY A 67 8.52 4.46 -6.12
C GLY A 67 7.93 5.33 -5.00
N ILE A 68 7.74 6.62 -5.28
CA ILE A 68 7.09 7.57 -4.37
C ILE A 68 5.66 7.13 -4.08
N ALA A 69 4.87 6.84 -5.12
CA ALA A 69 3.49 6.40 -4.99
C ALA A 69 3.39 5.11 -4.15
N LYS A 70 4.22 4.10 -4.43
CA LYS A 70 4.26 2.86 -3.66
C LYS A 70 4.46 3.13 -2.17
N THR A 71 5.44 3.96 -1.84
CA THR A 71 5.79 4.26 -0.45
C THR A 71 4.66 4.99 0.28
N HIS A 72 4.11 6.04 -0.31
CA HIS A 72 3.03 6.82 0.31
C HIS A 72 1.73 6.03 0.45
N LEU A 73 1.37 5.22 -0.55
CA LEU A 73 0.18 4.37 -0.48
C LEU A 73 0.34 3.31 0.61
N GLN A 74 1.50 2.65 0.71
CA GLN A 74 1.79 1.69 1.77
C GLN A 74 1.69 2.35 3.15
N GLN A 75 2.33 3.51 3.33
CA GLN A 75 2.23 4.29 4.58
C GLN A 75 0.79 4.70 4.89
N GLY A 76 0.00 5.09 3.88
CA GLY A 76 -1.42 5.41 4.02
C GLY A 76 -2.24 4.22 4.55
N PHE A 77 -2.07 3.03 3.98
CA PHE A 77 -2.74 1.81 4.47
C PHE A 77 -2.29 1.42 5.89
N MET A 78 -1.01 1.59 6.21
CA MET A 78 -0.52 1.37 7.58
C MET A 78 -1.13 2.37 8.57
N ALA A 79 -1.25 3.65 8.18
CA ALA A 79 -1.87 4.69 8.99
C ALA A 79 -3.37 4.42 9.20
N LEU A 80 -4.11 4.02 8.16
CA LEU A 80 -5.51 3.60 8.26
C LEU A 80 -5.67 2.42 9.22
N THR A 81 -4.86 1.38 9.04
CA THR A 81 -4.86 0.20 9.92
C THR A 81 -4.60 0.61 11.38
N ARG A 82 -3.64 1.51 11.62
CA ARG A 82 -3.35 2.02 12.97
C ARG A 82 -4.50 2.86 13.54
N ALA A 83 -5.18 3.65 12.72
CA ALA A 83 -6.35 4.45 13.13
C ALA A 83 -7.51 3.57 13.61
N VAL A 84 -7.72 2.41 12.97
CA VAL A 84 -8.68 1.40 13.45
C VAL A 84 -8.14 0.69 14.69
N ALA A 85 -6.88 0.24 14.67
CA ALA A 85 -6.31 -0.53 15.79
C ALA A 85 -6.19 0.26 17.10
N LYS A 86 -6.03 1.59 17.06
CA LYS A 86 -5.87 2.49 18.22
C LYS A 86 -4.96 1.90 19.32
N PRO A 87 -3.68 1.57 18.98
CA PRO A 87 -2.75 1.01 19.95
C PRO A 87 -2.54 1.94 21.15
N LYS A 88 -2.28 1.39 22.33
CA LYS A 88 -1.83 2.18 23.48
C LYS A 88 -0.31 2.33 23.41
N GLY A 89 0.17 3.56 23.34
CA GLY A 89 1.60 3.87 23.22
C GLY A 89 2.04 4.26 21.80
N PHE A 90 3.30 4.67 21.69
CA PHE A 90 3.92 5.10 20.43
C PHE A 90 4.59 3.92 19.73
#